data_AF-A0A2W6DSM8-F1
#
_entry.id   AF-A0A2W6DSM8-F1
#
_cell.length_a   1.000
_cell.length_b   1.000
_cell.length_c   1.000
_cell.angle_alpha   90.00
_cell.angle_beta   90.00
_cell.angle_gamma   90.00
#
_symmetry.space_group_name_H-M   'P 1'
#
loop_
_entity.id
_entity.type
_entity.pdbx_description
1 polymer ?
#
loop_
_entity_poly.entity_id
_entity_poly.type
_entity_poly.pdbx_seq_one_letter_code
_entity_poly.pdbx_strand_id
1 'polypeptide(L)'
;YSYDFGDDWVHHVTVEKVLDAELGTRYPTCSAGQRACPPEDVGGPWGYGDFLEALADPEHDEHEQWREWVGGRSFDPDAFDLTSTDAALAEFSWGASPPRSAR
;
A
#
# COMPACT_ATOMS: atom_id res chain seq x y z
N TYR A 1 13.20 -1.61 1.35
CA TYR A 1 12.78 -1.03 2.64
C TYR A 1 12.11 -2.15 3.40
N SER A 2 12.62 -2.49 4.59
CA SER A 2 11.99 -3.48 5.45
C SER A 2 11.02 -2.76 6.38
N TYR A 3 9.80 -3.26 6.43
CA TYR A 3 8.72 -2.79 7.28
C TYR A 3 8.25 -3.94 8.16
N ASP A 4 7.95 -3.65 9.42
CA ASP A 4 7.57 -4.61 10.44
C ASP A 4 8.58 -5.77 10.62
N PHE A 5 9.38 -5.72 11.67
CA PHE A 5 10.39 -6.76 11.94
C PHE A 5 9.79 -8.09 12.45
N GLY A 6 8.49 -8.14 12.74
CA GLY A 6 7.76 -9.39 13.00
C GLY A 6 7.43 -10.10 11.68
N ASP A 7 6.73 -9.41 10.79
CA ASP A 7 6.20 -9.95 9.53
C ASP A 7 7.21 -9.91 8.36
N ASP A 8 8.30 -9.16 8.49
CA ASP A 8 9.41 -9.00 7.53
C ASP A 8 8.94 -8.60 6.12
N TRP A 9 8.08 -7.59 6.03
CA TRP A 9 7.66 -7.04 4.75
C TRP A 9 8.82 -6.33 4.06
N VAL A 10 9.16 -6.77 2.83
CA VAL A 10 10.23 -6.15 2.03
C VAL A 10 9.62 -5.38 0.86
N HIS A 11 9.75 -4.05 0.88
CA HIS A 11 9.36 -3.18 -0.22
C HIS A 11 10.57 -2.87 -1.12
N HIS A 12 10.43 -3.12 -2.42
CA HIS A 12 11.42 -2.69 -3.41
C HIS A 12 11.18 -1.25 -3.83
N VAL A 13 12.14 -0.36 -3.55
CA VAL A 13 12.06 1.06 -3.91
C VAL A 13 13.08 1.33 -5.00
N THR A 14 12.59 1.70 -6.19
CA THR A 14 13.42 1.99 -7.36
C THR A 14 13.17 3.41 -7.85
N VAL A 15 14.24 4.16 -8.09
CA VAL A 15 14.13 5.48 -8.73
C VAL A 15 14.06 5.26 -10.24
N GLU A 16 12.86 5.37 -10.81
CA GLU A 16 12.65 5.20 -12.25
C GLU A 16 13.03 6.44 -13.06
N LYS A 17 12.80 7.63 -12.49
CA LYS A 17 13.08 8.91 -13.14
C LYS A 17 13.34 10.00 -12.11
N VAL A 18 14.26 10.92 -12.44
CA VAL A 18 14.47 12.16 -11.70
C VAL A 18 14.02 13.32 -12.58
N LEU A 19 13.14 14.15 -12.05
CA LEU A 19 12.51 15.28 -12.75
C LEU A 19 12.65 16.54 -11.91
N ASP A 20 12.59 17.70 -12.58
CA ASP A 20 12.40 18.97 -11.88
C ASP A 20 11.04 18.99 -11.17
N ALA A 21 11.01 19.57 -9.97
CA ALA A 21 9.78 19.72 -9.23
C ALA A 21 8.83 20.68 -9.95
N GLU A 22 7.56 20.29 -10.05
CA GLU A 22 6.54 21.11 -10.69
C GLU A 22 6.11 22.26 -9.75
N LEU A 23 6.14 23.49 -10.27
CA LEU A 23 5.74 24.66 -9.51
C LEU A 23 4.25 24.63 -9.20
N GLY A 24 3.91 24.83 -7.93
CA GLY A 24 2.52 24.78 -7.47
C GLY A 24 2.01 23.38 -7.11
N THR A 25 2.78 22.33 -7.42
CA THR A 25 2.45 20.96 -7.03
C THR A 25 2.87 20.69 -5.59
N ARG A 26 1.99 20.01 -4.85
CA ARG A 26 2.27 19.47 -3.52
C ARG A 26 2.71 18.02 -3.66
N TYR A 27 3.75 17.65 -2.95
CA TYR A 27 4.29 16.29 -2.94
C TYR A 27 4.24 15.71 -1.52
N PRO A 28 4.16 14.38 -1.36
CA PRO A 28 4.12 13.36 -2.41
C PRO A 28 2.75 13.28 -3.10
N THR A 29 2.72 12.67 -4.29
CA THR A 29 1.49 12.27 -4.98
C THR A 29 1.56 10.79 -5.36
N CYS A 30 0.40 10.13 -5.42
CA CYS A 30 0.26 8.80 -5.97
C CYS A 30 -0.18 8.94 -7.43
N SER A 31 0.64 8.46 -8.37
CA SER A 31 0.32 8.51 -9.80
C SER A 31 -0.33 7.24 -10.32
N ALA A 32 -0.11 6.10 -9.65
CA ALA A 32 -0.66 4.79 -9.99
C ALA A 32 -0.50 3.82 -8.81
N GLY A 33 -1.26 2.74 -8.85
CA GLY A 33 -1.12 1.59 -7.95
C GLY A 33 -2.05 0.46 -8.37
N GLN A 34 -1.92 -0.68 -7.71
CA GLN A 34 -2.72 -1.87 -7.98
C GLN A 34 -2.73 -2.77 -6.75
N ARG A 35 -3.82 -3.53 -6.59
CA ARG A 35 -4.05 -4.50 -5.52
C ARG A 35 -4.22 -3.87 -4.15
N ALA A 36 -4.90 -4.59 -3.28
CA ALA A 36 -5.08 -4.17 -1.90
C ALA A 36 -3.75 -4.30 -1.15
N CYS A 37 -3.50 -3.38 -0.22
CA CYS A 37 -2.44 -3.56 0.76
C CYS A 37 -2.78 -4.79 1.61
N PRO A 38 -1.82 -5.70 1.86
CA PRO A 38 -2.01 -6.77 2.84
C PRO A 38 -2.47 -6.19 4.18
N PRO A 39 -3.40 -6.86 4.89
CA PRO A 39 -3.76 -6.45 6.25
C PRO A 39 -2.52 -6.44 7.16
N GLU A 40 -2.46 -5.49 8.09
CA GLU A 40 -1.43 -5.48 9.14
C GLU A 40 -1.50 -6.76 9.98
N ASP A 41 -0.35 -7.22 10.48
CA ASP A 41 -0.20 -8.40 11.34
C ASP A 41 -0.77 -9.71 10.73
N VAL A 42 -0.88 -9.81 9.40
CA VAL A 42 -1.37 -11.02 8.70
C VAL A 42 -0.34 -12.16 8.68
N GLY A 43 0.89 -11.93 9.17
CA GLY A 43 1.96 -12.93 9.21
C GLY A 43 2.89 -12.85 8.00
N GLY A 44 3.12 -11.64 7.49
CA GLY A 44 4.05 -11.40 6.39
C GLY A 44 3.57 -11.97 5.04
N PRO A 45 4.48 -12.07 4.05
CA PRO A 45 4.14 -12.56 2.71
C PRO A 45 3.54 -13.96 2.69
N TRP A 46 3.96 -14.84 3.61
CA TRP A 46 3.46 -16.21 3.71
C TRP A 46 2.06 -16.25 4.33
N GLY A 47 1.86 -15.58 5.47
CA GLY A 47 0.55 -15.49 6.10
C GLY A 47 -0.49 -14.81 5.21
N TYR A 48 -0.09 -13.81 4.43
CA TYR A 48 -0.96 -13.22 3.41
C TYR A 48 -1.33 -14.23 2.30
N GLY A 49 -0.40 -15.11 1.91
CA GLY A 49 -0.69 -16.20 0.97
C GLY A 49 -1.74 -17.16 1.50
N ASP A 50 -1.53 -17.68 2.71
CA ASP A 50 -2.48 -18.60 3.38
C ASP A 50 -3.85 -17.94 3.57
N PHE A 51 -3.87 -16.66 3.97
CA PHE A 51 -5.08 -15.86 4.08
C PHE A 51 -5.85 -15.76 2.75
N LEU A 52 -5.17 -15.50 1.64
CA LEU A 52 -5.81 -15.43 0.32
C LEU A 52 -6.35 -16.78 -0.14
N GLU A 53 -5.60 -17.86 0.09
CA GLU A 53 -6.05 -19.22 -0.24
C GLU A 53 -7.31 -19.59 0.54
N ALA A 54 -7.31 -19.35 1.86
CA ALA A 54 -8.45 -19.62 2.71
C ALA A 54 -9.68 -18.77 2.34
N LEU A 55 -9.50 -17.49 2.00
CA LEU A 55 -10.63 -16.63 1.61
C LEU A 55 -11.20 -16.96 0.22
N ALA A 56 -10.40 -17.52 -0.68
CA ALA A 56 -10.84 -17.90 -2.02
C ALA A 56 -11.72 -19.16 -2.04
N ASP A 57 -11.59 -20.03 -1.04
CA ASP A 57 -12.30 -21.30 -0.94
C ASP A 57 -13.23 -21.36 0.29
N PRO A 58 -14.56 -21.25 0.11
CA PRO A 58 -15.54 -21.37 1.19
C PRO A 58 -15.54 -22.73 1.91
N GLU A 59 -14.97 -23.79 1.31
CA GLU A 59 -14.84 -25.11 1.92
C GLU A 59 -13.51 -25.29 2.67
N HIS A 60 -12.61 -24.29 2.63
CA HIS A 60 -11.35 -24.34 3.37
C HIS A 60 -11.62 -24.34 4.88
N ASP A 61 -10.91 -25.21 5.61
CA ASP A 61 -11.11 -25.40 7.05
C ASP A 61 -10.96 -24.09 7.87
N GLU A 62 -10.13 -23.17 7.39
CA GLU A 62 -9.87 -21.86 8.02
C GLU A 62 -10.68 -20.69 7.41
N HIS A 63 -11.56 -20.93 6.43
CA HIS A 63 -12.27 -19.86 5.69
C HIS A 63 -13.03 -18.90 6.63
N GLU A 64 -13.87 -19.44 7.52
CA GLU A 64 -14.67 -18.62 8.43
C GLU A 64 -13.80 -17.90 9.46
N GLN A 65 -12.70 -18.51 9.90
CA GLN A 65 -11.77 -17.87 10.83
C GLN A 65 -11.13 -16.63 10.19
N TRP A 66 -10.63 -16.75 8.96
CA TRP A 66 -10.01 -15.63 8.25
C TRP A 66 -11.02 -14.55 7.85
N ARG A 67 -12.25 -14.94 7.47
CA ARG A 67 -13.33 -13.97 7.24
C ARG A 67 -13.67 -13.19 8.50
N GLU A 68 -13.77 -13.85 9.65
CA GLU A 68 -14.03 -13.16 10.91
C GLU A 68 -12.86 -12.25 11.30
N TRP A 69 -11.62 -12.72 11.15
CA TRP A 69 -10.40 -11.97 11.48
C TRP A 69 -10.29 -10.64 10.72
N VAL A 70 -10.62 -10.62 9.42
CA VAL A 70 -10.64 -9.38 8.61
C VAL A 70 -11.88 -8.49 8.88
N GLY A 71 -12.63 -8.79 9.94
CA GLY A 71 -13.78 -8.02 10.41
C GLY A 71 -15.11 -8.44 9.80
N GLY A 72 -15.24 -9.70 9.36
CA GLY A 72 -16.46 -10.25 8.77
C GLY A 72 -16.84 -9.66 7.41
N ARG A 73 -15.91 -8.94 6.77
CA ARG A 73 -16.10 -8.30 5.46
C ARG A 73 -15.41 -9.12 4.37
N SER A 74 -15.90 -8.99 3.15
CA SER A 74 -15.15 -9.46 1.97
C SER A 74 -13.86 -8.64 1.83
N PHE A 75 -12.74 -9.33 1.68
CA PHE A 75 -11.47 -8.73 1.25
C PHE A 75 -11.31 -8.96 -0.26
N ASP A 76 -11.17 -7.89 -1.03
CA ASP A 76 -10.86 -7.96 -2.47
C ASP A 76 -9.36 -7.71 -2.65
N PRO A 77 -8.55 -8.73 -3.00
CA PRO A 77 -7.10 -8.59 -3.14
C PRO A 77 -6.70 -7.72 -4.33
N ASP A 78 -7.59 -7.46 -5.28
CA ASP A 78 -7.30 -6.66 -6.48
C ASP A 78 -7.76 -5.20 -6.33
N ALA A 79 -8.47 -4.87 -5.26
CA ALA A 79 -8.98 -3.52 -5.02
C ALA A 79 -7.85 -2.50 -4.77
N PHE A 80 -7.85 -1.42 -5.54
CA PHE A 80 -7.00 -0.24 -5.32
C PHE A 80 -7.74 1.02 -5.75
N ASP A 81 -7.72 2.07 -4.91
CA ASP A 81 -8.31 3.36 -5.21
C ASP A 81 -7.25 4.46 -5.20
N LEU A 82 -6.92 4.95 -6.39
CA LEU A 82 -5.92 6.00 -6.58
C LEU A 82 -6.33 7.32 -5.93
N THR A 83 -7.62 7.65 -5.97
CA THR A 83 -8.12 8.94 -5.48
C THR A 83 -8.01 9.00 -3.96
N SER A 84 -8.44 7.94 -3.27
CA SER A 84 -8.36 7.88 -1.80
C SER A 84 -6.91 7.79 -1.34
N THR A 85 -6.06 7.04 -2.06
CA THR A 85 -4.63 6.93 -1.76
C THR A 85 -3.91 8.27 -1.91
N ASP A 86 -4.10 8.98 -3.03
CA ASP A 86 -3.50 10.29 -3.25
C ASP A 86 -4.01 11.33 -2.24
N ALA A 87 -5.30 11.27 -1.88
CA ALA A 87 -5.86 12.12 -0.84
C ALA A 87 -5.22 11.88 0.54
N ALA A 88 -4.95 10.62 0.91
CA ALA A 88 -4.28 10.28 2.17
C ALA A 88 -2.84 10.82 2.22
N LEU A 89 -2.13 10.81 1.07
CA LEU A 89 -0.78 11.36 0.97
C LEU A 89 -0.75 12.88 1.18
N ALA A 90 -1.84 13.59 0.91
CA ALA A 90 -1.92 15.04 1.09
C ALA A 90 -1.68 15.48 2.55
N GLU A 91 -1.94 14.60 3.54
CA GLU A 91 -1.64 14.85 4.96
C GLU A 91 -0.14 15.06 5.23
N PHE A 92 0.71 14.45 4.40
CA PHE A 92 2.16 14.52 4.51
C PHE A 92 2.77 15.55 3.56
N SER A 93 1.94 16.41 2.96
CA SER A 93 2.36 17.20 1.81
C SER A 93 3.29 18.37 2.15
N TRP A 94 4.32 18.56 1.32
CA TRP A 94 5.16 19.75 1.29
C TRP A 94 5.08 20.46 -0.06
N GLY A 95 5.28 21.78 -0.05
CA GLY A 95 5.31 22.58 -1.27
C GLY A 95 6.70 22.59 -1.90
N ALA A 96 6.79 22.36 -3.21
CA ALA A 96 8.02 22.63 -3.94
C ALA A 96 8.28 24.15 -3.98
N SER A 97 9.38 24.60 -3.37
CA SER A 97 9.91 25.94 -3.62
C SER A 97 10.74 25.93 -4.90
N PRO A 98 10.73 27.01 -5.71
CA PRO A 98 11.60 27.09 -6.89
C PRO A 98 13.07 26.91 -6.48
N PRO A 99 13.91 26.29 -7.34
CA PRO A 99 15.33 26.21 -7.08
C PRO A 99 15.88 27.62 -6.81
N ARG A 100 16.62 27.78 -5.71
CA ARG A 100 17.34 29.04 -5.46
C ARG A 100 18.24 29.28 -6.65
N SER A 101 18.07 30.41 -7.35
CA SER A 101 18.95 30.76 -8.46
C SER A 101 20.40 30.67 -8.00
N ALA A 102 21.20 29.90 -8.75
CA ALA A 102 22.64 29.88 -8.56
C ALA A 102 23.15 31.31 -8.75
N ARG A 103 23.74 31.87 -7.69
CA ARG A 103 24.55 33.09 -7.77
C ARG A 103 25.96 32.73 -8.20
#